data_AF-A0A3D5CEX2-F1
#
_entry.id   AF-A0A3D5CEX2-F1
#
_cell.length_a   1.000
_cell.length_b   1.000
_cell.length_c   1.000
_cell.angle_alpha   90.00
_cell.angle_beta   90.00
_cell.angle_gamma   90.00
#
_symmetry.space_group_name_H-M   'P 1'
#
loop_
_entity.id
_entity.type
_entity.pdbx_description
1 polymer ?
#
loop_
_entity_poly.entity_id
_entity_poly.type
_entity_poly.pdbx_seq_one_letter_code
_entity_poly.pdbx_strand_id
1 'polypeptide(L)' 'MAKNLQELLDEKGDTVRMLRDSQLGTYIYPVVPAEFSNWRREQKAWRNAAVLYDQSHHMVNFFVKG' A
#
# COMPACT_ATOMS: atom_id res chain seq x y z
N MET A 1 0.50 9.11 -24.76
CA MET A 1 0.18 8.51 -23.45
C MET A 1 -0.09 7.05 -23.73
N ALA A 2 0.80 6.18 -23.27
CA ALA A 2 0.55 4.75 -23.25
C ALA A 2 -0.83 4.42 -22.68
N LYS A 3 -1.53 3.48 -23.33
CA LYS A 3 -2.89 3.04 -22.97
C LYS A 3 -2.88 1.80 -22.09
N ASN A 4 -1.74 1.12 -22.00
CA ASN A 4 -1.54 -0.07 -21.20
C ASN A 4 -0.08 -0.13 -20.71
N LEU A 5 0.22 -1.12 -19.86
CA LEU A 5 1.55 -1.29 -19.29
C LEU A 5 2.62 -1.56 -20.36
N GLN A 6 2.33 -2.39 -21.37
CA GLN A 6 3.29 -2.74 -22.40
C GLN A 6 3.75 -1.50 -23.18
N GLU A 7 2.80 -0.68 -23.65
CA GLU A 7 3.09 0.58 -24.34
C GLU A 7 3.92 1.52 -23.46
N LEU A 8 3.66 1.57 -22.15
CA LEU A 8 4.42 2.43 -21.23
C LEU A 8 5.87 1.97 -21.09
N LEU A 9 6.11 0.66 -21.03
CA LEU A 9 7.45 0.09 -20.95
C LEU A 9 8.23 0.36 -22.24
N ASP A 10 7.59 0.18 -23.40
CA ASP A 10 8.19 0.46 -24.71
C ASP A 10 8.50 1.96 -24.88
N GLU A 11 7.64 2.86 -24.39
CA GLU A 11 7.88 4.31 -24.39
C GLU A 11 9.06 4.74 -23.50
N LYS A 12 9.35 4.00 -22.41
CA LYS A 12 10.37 4.40 -21.41
C LYS A 12 11.73 3.76 -21.62
N GLY A 13 11.78 2.54 -22.15
CA GLY A 13 13.01 1.76 -22.38
C GLY A 13 13.65 1.25 -21.09
N ASP A 14 14.10 2.14 -20.20
CA ASP A 14 14.68 1.77 -18.89
C ASP A 14 13.60 1.66 -17.81
N THR A 15 13.12 0.44 -17.60
CA THR A 15 12.08 0.13 -16.61
C THR A 15 12.53 0.39 -15.17
N VAL A 16 13.80 0.10 -14.84
CA VAL A 16 14.30 0.28 -13.47
C VAL A 16 14.35 1.75 -13.13
N ARG A 17 14.88 2.57 -14.04
CA ARG A 17 14.90 4.03 -13.86
C ARG A 17 13.48 4.60 -13.78
N MET A 18 12.57 4.17 -14.65
CA MET A 18 11.17 4.58 -14.61
C MET A 18 10.53 4.34 -13.23
N LEU A 19 10.74 3.16 -12.65
CA LEU A 19 10.16 2.81 -11.35
C LEU A 19 10.81 3.57 -10.20
N ARG A 20 12.13 3.79 -10.22
CA ARG A 20 12.85 4.54 -9.19
C ARG A 20 12.54 6.04 -9.21
N ASP A 21 12.25 6.59 -10.39
CA ASP A 21 11.93 8.01 -10.59
C ASP A 21 10.40 8.26 -10.60
N SER A 22 9.59 7.26 -10.27
CA SER A 22 8.13 7.32 -10.31
C SER A 22 7.57 8.44 -9.43
N GLN A 23 6.61 9.18 -9.97
CA GLN A 23 5.91 10.29 -9.29
C GLN A 23 4.67 9.82 -8.50
N LEU A 24 4.52 8.52 -8.27
CA LEU A 24 3.38 7.92 -7.55
C LEU A 24 3.26 8.42 -6.10
N GLY A 25 4.36 8.91 -5.51
CA GLY A 25 4.42 9.33 -4.12
C GLY A 25 4.49 8.16 -3.14
N THR A 26 4.10 8.39 -1.89
CA THR A 26 4.17 7.41 -0.81
C THR A 26 3.14 6.30 -0.98
N TYR A 27 3.53 5.05 -0.73
CA TYR A 27 2.57 3.97 -0.52
C TYR A 27 1.94 4.10 0.87
N ILE A 28 0.70 4.58 0.91
CA ILE A 28 0.00 4.91 2.16
C ILE A 28 -0.85 3.73 2.67
N TYR A 29 -0.98 3.63 4.00
CA TYR A 29 -2.05 2.87 4.65
C TYR A 29 -3.20 3.85 4.92
N PRO A 30 -4.28 3.82 4.12
CA PRO A 30 -5.26 4.90 4.10
C PRO A 30 -6.32 4.74 5.19
N VAL A 31 -7.04 5.84 5.45
CA VAL A 31 -8.25 5.96 6.30
C VAL A 31 -8.00 5.71 7.80
N VAL A 32 -7.41 4.59 8.17
CA VAL A 32 -7.13 4.27 9.58
C VAL A 32 -6.14 5.30 10.13
N PRO A 33 -6.40 5.90 11.31
CA PRO A 33 -5.47 6.82 11.93
C PRO A 33 -4.07 6.22 12.07
N ALA A 34 -3.03 7.02 11.84
CA ALA A 34 -1.65 6.56 11.97
C ALA A 34 -1.32 6.06 13.39
N GLU A 35 -2.00 6.60 14.41
CA GLU A 35 -1.88 6.22 15.80
C GLU A 35 -3.24 6.41 16.52
N PHE A 36 -3.63 5.47 17.37
CA PHE A 36 -4.76 5.65 18.31
C PHE A 36 -4.28 6.10 19.69
N SER A 37 -3.08 5.66 20.10
CA SER A 37 -2.42 6.05 21.35
C SER A 37 -0.96 6.42 21.15
N ASN A 38 -0.20 5.58 20.45
CA ASN A 38 1.10 5.83 19.80
C ASN A 38 1.64 4.48 19.31
N TRP A 39 2.38 4.50 18.21
CA TRP A 39 2.83 3.27 17.55
C TRP A 39 3.66 2.37 18.46
N ARG A 40 4.49 2.93 19.36
CA ARG A 40 5.33 2.14 20.28
C ARG A 40 4.48 1.34 21.27
N ARG A 41 3.44 1.95 21.84
CA ARG A 41 2.53 1.27 22.77
C ARG A 41 1.65 0.25 22.04
N GLU A 42 1.22 0.56 20.83
CA GLU A 42 0.43 -0.35 19.98
C GLU A 42 1.26 -1.58 19.60
N GLN A 43 2.53 -1.41 19.23
CA GLN A 43 3.46 -2.54 19.04
C GLN A 43 3.69 -3.33 20.33
N LYS A 44 3.88 -2.66 21.47
CA LYS A 44 4.04 -3.33 22.76
C LYS A 44 2.79 -4.16 23.13
N ALA A 45 1.60 -3.67 22.80
CA ALA A 45 0.34 -4.34 23.08
C ALA A 45 0.16 -5.63 22.28
N TRP A 46 0.57 -5.67 21.01
CA TRP A 46 0.49 -6.93 20.23
C TRP A 46 1.31 -8.06 20.87
N ARG A 47 2.38 -7.71 21.61
CA ARG A 47 3.33 -8.69 22.18
C ARG A 47 2.93 -9.12 23.59
N ASN A 48 2.41 -8.18 24.38
CA ASN A 48 2.21 -8.36 25.83
C ASN A 48 0.73 -8.37 26.25
N ALA A 49 -0.20 -8.16 25.32
CA ALA A 49 -1.64 -8.10 25.55
C ALA A 49 -2.39 -8.56 24.28
N ALA A 50 -3.35 -7.77 23.80
CA ALA A 50 -4.09 -8.00 22.56
C ALA A 50 -4.30 -6.67 21.81
N VAL A 51 -4.52 -6.77 20.49
CA VAL A 51 -4.79 -5.63 19.60
C VAL A 51 -5.91 -5.98 18.62
N LEU A 52 -6.59 -4.96 18.11
CA LEU A 52 -7.47 -5.06 16.96
C LEU A 52 -6.78 -4.40 15.77
N TYR A 53 -6.48 -5.18 14.72
CA TYR A 53 -5.99 -4.63 13.46
C TYR A 53 -7.17 -4.30 12.56
N ASP A 54 -7.38 -3.01 12.26
CA ASP A 54 -8.34 -2.58 11.25
C ASP A 54 -7.74 -2.74 9.86
N GLN A 55 -8.14 -3.81 9.16
CA GLN A 55 -7.68 -4.12 7.80
C GLN A 55 -8.64 -3.67 6.69
N SER A 56 -9.65 -2.86 7.03
CA SER A 56 -10.80 -2.60 6.14
C SER A 56 -10.46 -1.76 4.90
N HIS A 57 -9.34 -1.04 4.89
CA HIS A 57 -9.10 0.05 3.93
C HIS A 57 -7.85 -0.08 3.05
N HIS A 58 -6.91 -0.99 3.35
CA HIS A 58 -5.61 -1.04 2.67
C HIS A 58 -5.45 -2.20 1.69
N MET A 59 -6.48 -3.03 1.51
CA MET A 59 -6.46 -4.18 0.60
C MET A 59 -7.52 -4.06 -0.48
N VAL A 60 -7.25 -4.65 -1.64
CA VAL A 60 -8.23 -4.87 -2.71
C VAL A 60 -8.99 -6.14 -2.40
N ASN A 61 -10.32 -6.06 -2.28
CA ASN A 61 -11.17 -7.22 -2.11
C ASN A 61 -11.63 -7.78 -3.46
N PHE A 62 -11.48 -9.08 -3.66
CA PHE A 62 -11.94 -9.78 -4.86
C PHE A 62 -12.91 -10.91 -4.46
N PHE A 63 -14.17 -10.80 -4.89
CA PHE A 63 -15.23 -11.75 -4.55
C PHE A 63 -15.62 -12.57 -5.78
N VAL A 64 -15.28 -13.86 -5.76
CA VAL A 64 -15.65 -14.82 -6.82
C VAL A 64 -16.82 -15.67 -6.35
N LYS A 65 -17.81 -15.88 -7.22
CA LYS A 65 -18.98 -16.71 -6.97
C LYS A 65 -19.29 -17.54 -8.22
N GLY A 66 -19.83 -18.73 -8.01
CA GLY A 66 -20.23 -19.72 -9.02
C GLY A 66 -21.02 -20.84 -8.36
#